data_AF-A0A953YA34-F1
#
_entry.id   AF-A0A953YA34-F1
#
_cell.length_a   1.000
_cell.length_b   1.000
_cell.length_c   1.000
_cell.angle_alpha   90.00
_cell.angle_beta   90.00
_cell.angle_gamma   90.00
#
_symmetry.space_group_name_H-M   'P 1'
#
loop_
_entity.id
_entity.type
_entity.pdbx_description
1 polymer ?
#
loop_
_entity_poly.entity_id
_entity_poly.type
_entity_poly.pdbx_seq_one_letter_code
_entity_poly.pdbx_strand_id
1 'polypeptide(L)'
;MDPAPGARSLKPWVALVLLGFGGFSSFTALHDGYWSAFPPFATWSETQIFCDLVVALTLFLGWTAADLKRQGRPVGWVAVVALGIAACGSIAALAYLLLRREGPVTALERAESAGG
;
A
#
# COMPACT_ATOMS: atom_id res chain seq x y z
N MET A 1 8.78 12.85 -34.58
CA MET A 1 8.17 13.63 -33.48
C MET A 1 8.18 12.68 -32.29
N ASP A 2 9.12 12.87 -31.36
CA ASP A 2 9.28 11.99 -30.20
C ASP A 2 8.06 12.10 -29.27
N PRO A 3 7.54 10.99 -28.71
CA PRO A 3 6.46 11.04 -27.74
C PRO A 3 6.94 11.75 -26.46
N ALA A 4 6.04 12.56 -25.86
CA ALA A 4 6.32 13.37 -24.68
C ALA A 4 6.88 12.52 -23.51
N PRO A 5 7.88 13.01 -22.76
CA PRO A 5 8.45 12.27 -21.65
C PRO A 5 7.50 12.23 -20.45
N GLY A 6 7.11 11.02 -20.04
CA GLY A 6 7.31 10.66 -18.63
C GLY A 6 6.11 10.47 -17.71
N ALA A 7 5.03 9.79 -18.11
CA ALA A 7 4.17 9.11 -17.14
C ALA A 7 4.87 7.83 -16.61
N ARG A 8 5.95 7.99 -15.85
CA ARG A 8 6.66 6.86 -15.23
C ARG A 8 5.72 6.19 -14.23
N SER A 9 5.45 4.91 -14.45
CA SER A 9 4.71 4.08 -13.50
C SER A 9 5.35 4.16 -12.12
N LEU A 10 4.54 4.36 -11.08
CA LEU A 10 5.00 4.38 -9.69
C LEU A 10 5.28 2.98 -9.13
N LYS A 11 4.83 1.93 -9.83
CA LYS A 11 5.01 0.52 -9.43
C LYS A 11 6.46 0.13 -9.10
N PRO A 12 7.49 0.47 -9.89
CA PRO A 12 8.88 0.18 -9.52
C PRO A 12 9.29 0.81 -8.18
N TRP A 13 8.84 2.03 -7.90
CA TRP A 13 9.12 2.69 -6.61
C TRP A 13 8.41 1.99 -5.45
N VAL A 14 7.13 1.66 -5.63
CA VAL A 14 6.37 0.89 -4.63
C VAL A 14 7.01 -0.47 -4.38
N ALA A 15 7.50 -1.15 -5.42
CA ALA A 15 8.19 -2.44 -5.30
C ALA A 15 9.51 -2.31 -4.54
N LEU A 16 10.30 -1.27 -4.84
CA LEU A 16 11.53 -0.99 -4.12
C LEU A 16 11.28 -0.75 -2.63
N VAL A 17 10.29 0.08 -2.30
CA VAL A 17 9.90 0.35 -0.91
C VAL A 17 9.40 -0.92 -0.22
N LEU A 18 8.57 -1.72 -0.90
CA LEU A 18 8.07 -2.98 -0.35
C LEU A 18 9.22 -3.96 -0.05
N LEU A 19 10.18 -4.11 -0.96
CA LEU A 19 11.30 -5.03 -0.76
C LEU A 19 12.24 -4.53 0.35
N GLY A 20 12.58 -3.24 0.37
CA GLY A 20 13.43 -2.66 1.40
C GLY A 20 12.80 -2.72 2.79
N PHE A 21 11.59 -2.15 2.92
CA PHE A 21 10.88 -2.10 4.20
C PHE A 21 10.38 -3.47 4.65
N GLY A 22 9.86 -4.30 3.73
CA GLY A 22 9.42 -5.65 4.03
C GLY A 22 10.57 -6.57 4.44
N GLY A 23 11.73 -6.45 3.80
CA GLY A 23 12.95 -7.16 4.19
C GLY A 23 13.42 -6.77 5.59
N PHE A 24 13.49 -5.47 5.86
CA PHE A 24 13.85 -4.96 7.19
C PHE A 24 12.85 -5.38 8.29
N SER A 25 11.54 -5.31 7.99
CA SER A 25 10.47 -5.74 8.91
C SER A 25 10.53 -7.24 9.17
N SER A 26 10.85 -8.04 8.15
CA SER A 26 11.01 -9.49 8.32
C SER A 26 12.24 -9.83 9.17
N PHE A 27 13.35 -9.12 8.95
CA PHE A 27 14.57 -9.30 9.74
C PHE A 27 14.32 -8.99 11.23
N THR A 28 13.72 -7.83 11.53
CA THR A 28 13.37 -7.43 12.90
C THR A 28 12.39 -8.41 13.54
N ALA A 29 11.34 -8.85 12.82
CA ALA A 29 10.40 -9.85 13.34
C ALA A 29 11.05 -11.21 13.64
N LEU A 30 12.07 -11.62 12.87
CA LEU A 30 12.84 -12.83 13.14
C LEU A 30 13.83 -12.67 14.29
N HIS A 31 14.44 -11.49 14.43
CA HIS A 31 15.45 -11.20 15.43
C HIS A 31 14.85 -10.91 16.81
N ASP A 32 13.85 -10.03 16.88
CA ASP A 32 13.25 -9.51 18.11
C ASP A 32 11.86 -10.11 18.41
N GLY A 33 11.33 -10.90 17.48
CA GLY A 33 9.98 -11.46 17.53
C GLY A 33 8.93 -10.52 16.94
N TYR A 34 7.85 -11.08 16.40
CA TYR A 34 6.80 -10.30 15.72
C TYR A 34 6.16 -9.22 16.62
N TRP A 35 6.00 -9.50 17.92
CA TRP A 35 5.40 -8.56 18.87
C TRP A 35 6.30 -7.38 19.25
N SER A 36 7.60 -7.40 18.88
CA SER A 36 8.52 -6.29 19.12
C SER A 36 8.10 -4.99 18.41
N ALA A 37 7.27 -5.10 17.37
CA ALA A 37 6.65 -3.97 16.70
C ALA A 37 5.70 -3.17 17.61
N PHE A 38 5.31 -3.73 18.76
CA PHE A 38 4.50 -3.09 19.80
C PHE A 38 5.33 -2.95 21.09
N PRO A 39 6.29 -2.01 21.13
CA PRO A 39 7.08 -1.76 22.33
C PRO A 39 6.19 -1.17 23.43
N PRO A 40 6.68 -1.09 24.69
CA PRO A 40 5.92 -0.48 25.80
C PRO A 40 5.64 1.03 25.66
N PHE A 41 5.88 1.64 24.48
CA PHE A 41 5.69 3.06 24.17
C PHE A 41 6.10 3.98 25.33
N ALA A 42 7.40 4.06 25.58
CA ALA A 42 7.96 4.74 26.74
C ALA A 42 7.83 6.28 26.65
N THR A 43 7.67 6.81 25.45
CA THR A 43 7.55 8.26 25.21
C THR A 43 6.27 8.63 24.45
N TRP A 44 5.81 9.87 24.65
CA TRP A 44 4.70 10.42 23.88
C TRP A 44 4.99 10.46 22.38
N SER A 45 6.25 10.69 21.99
CA SER A 45 6.66 10.70 20.59
C SER A 45 6.51 9.31 19.95
N GLU A 46 6.90 8.24 20.63
CA GLU A 46 6.70 6.86 20.16
C GLU A 46 5.21 6.53 20.01
N THR A 47 4.40 6.92 21.00
CA THR A 47 2.94 6.75 20.96
C THR A 47 2.34 7.52 19.79
N GLN A 48 2.77 8.76 19.56
CA GLN A 48 2.30 9.58 18.45
C GLN A 48 2.63 8.94 17.09
N ILE A 49 3.86 8.45 16.89
CA ILE A 49 4.26 7.76 15.66
C ILE A 49 3.37 6.54 15.40
N PHE A 50 3.09 5.75 16.44
CA PHE A 50 2.19 4.61 16.34
C PHE A 50 0.76 5.03 16.00
N CYS A 51 0.22 6.07 16.66
CA CYS A 51 -1.09 6.61 16.35
C CYS A 51 -1.18 7.10 14.90
N ASP A 52 -0.15 7.79 14.40
CA ASP A 52 -0.08 8.24 13.01
C ASP A 52 -0.13 7.06 12.03
N LEU A 53 0.59 5.98 12.34
CA LEU A 53 0.53 4.74 11.55
C LEU A 53 -0.88 4.14 11.54
N VAL A 54 -1.55 4.06 12.69
CA VAL A 54 -2.94 3.55 12.78
C VAL A 54 -3.91 4.41 11.98
N VAL A 55 -3.79 5.74 12.06
CA VAL A 55 -4.62 6.67 11.29
C VAL A 55 -4.37 6.50 9.79
N ALA A 56 -3.11 6.46 9.37
CA ALA A 56 -2.74 6.28 7.97
C ALA A 56 -3.30 4.97 7.38
N LEU A 57 -3.18 3.86 8.11
CA LEU A 57 -3.72 2.56 7.68
C LEU A 57 -5.25 2.55 7.65
N THR A 58 -5.91 3.21 8.60
CA THR A 58 -7.38 3.33 8.63
C THR A 58 -7.90 4.12 7.44
N LEU A 59 -7.27 5.26 7.13
CA LEU A 59 -7.61 6.05 5.95
C LEU A 59 -7.37 5.27 4.66
N PHE A 60 -6.25 4.54 4.60
CA PHE A 60 -5.94 3.68 3.46
C PHE A 60 -7.01 2.60 3.26
N LEU A 61 -7.50 1.96 4.33
CA LEU A 61 -8.57 0.98 4.24
C LEU A 61 -9.87 1.58 3.71
N GLY A 62 -10.26 2.75 4.21
CA GLY A 62 -11.44 3.47 3.69
C GLY A 62 -11.31 3.78 2.21
N TRP A 63 -10.12 4.21 1.77
CA TRP A 63 -9.81 4.43 0.37
C TRP A 63 -9.83 3.13 -0.46
N THR A 64 -9.22 2.04 0.03
CA THR A 64 -9.18 0.73 -0.64
C THR A 64 -10.58 0.15 -0.81
N ALA A 65 -11.48 0.33 0.16
CA ALA A 65 -12.87 -0.10 0.03
C ALA A 65 -13.58 0.60 -1.15
N ALA A 66 -13.37 1.90 -1.31
CA ALA A 66 -13.89 2.66 -2.44
C ALA A 66 -13.21 2.25 -3.77
N ASP A 67 -11.89 2.05 -3.77
CA ASP A 67 -11.12 1.64 -4.95
C ASP A 67 -11.52 0.25 -5.46
N LEU A 68 -11.67 -0.73 -4.55
CA LEU A 68 -12.15 -2.07 -4.88
C LEU A 68 -13.56 -2.06 -5.46
N LYS A 69 -14.45 -1.23 -4.92
CA LYS A 69 -15.79 -1.02 -5.48
C LYS A 69 -15.73 -0.47 -6.90
N ARG A 70 -14.85 0.50 -7.16
CA ARG A 70 -14.62 1.06 -8.51
C ARG A 70 -14.03 0.03 -9.48
N GLN A 71 -13.21 -0.89 -9.00
CA GLN A 71 -12.67 -2.00 -9.78
C GLN A 71 -13.69 -3.13 -10.04
N GLY A 72 -14.92 -3.03 -9.51
CA GLY A 72 -15.93 -4.08 -9.63
C GLY A 72 -15.58 -5.36 -8.85
N ARG A 73 -14.68 -5.27 -7.85
CA ARG A 73 -14.31 -6.41 -7.02
C ARG A 73 -15.40 -6.68 -5.97
N PRO A 74 -15.65 -7.96 -5.62
CA PRO A 74 -16.62 -8.28 -4.57
C PRO A 74 -16.14 -7.75 -3.22
N VAL A 75 -17.09 -7.35 -2.37
CA VAL A 75 -16.85 -6.73 -1.05
C VAL A 75 -15.95 -7.60 -0.15
N GLY A 76 -15.95 -8.93 -0.33
CA GLY A 76 -15.05 -9.83 0.39
C GLY A 76 -13.56 -9.51 0.23
N TRP A 77 -13.13 -8.89 -0.88
CA TRP A 77 -11.74 -8.43 -1.04
C TRP A 77 -11.36 -7.34 -0.05
N VAL A 78 -12.32 -6.50 0.38
CA VAL A 78 -12.05 -5.48 1.40
C VAL A 78 -11.66 -6.15 2.71
N ALA A 79 -12.36 -7.23 3.09
CA ALA A 79 -12.04 -7.98 4.31
C ALA A 79 -10.67 -8.66 4.22
N VAL A 80 -10.31 -9.23 3.07
CA VAL A 80 -8.98 -9.84 2.85
C VAL A 80 -7.87 -8.80 2.98
N VAL A 81 -8.03 -7.64 2.35
CA VAL A 81 -7.02 -6.55 2.43
C VAL A 81 -6.97 -5.95 3.83
N ALA A 82 -8.11 -5.78 4.49
CA ALA A 82 -8.19 -5.32 5.88
C ALA A 82 -7.48 -6.27 6.84
N LEU A 83 -7.70 -7.58 6.70
CA LEU A 83 -7.00 -8.58 7.49
C LEU A 83 -5.49 -8.56 7.22
N GLY A 84 -5.09 -8.43 5.95
CA GLY A 84 -3.68 -8.29 5.58
C GLY A 84 -3.03 -7.06 6.19
N ILE A 85 -3.71 -5.91 6.20
CA ILE A 85 -3.21 -4.68 6.82
C ILE A 85 -3.18 -4.78 8.34
N ALA A 86 -4.16 -5.42 8.97
CA ALA A 86 -4.13 -5.66 10.41
C ALA A 86 -2.96 -6.58 10.83
N ALA A 87 -2.65 -7.60 10.02
CA ALA A 87 -1.59 -8.57 10.32
C ALA A 87 -0.19 -8.11 9.87
N CYS A 88 -0.07 -7.34 8.79
CA CYS A 88 1.23 -7.00 8.19
C CYS A 88 1.44 -5.49 8.04
N GLY A 89 0.51 -4.66 8.52
CA GLY A 89 0.60 -3.21 8.45
C GLY A 89 0.72 -2.69 7.02
N SER A 90 1.65 -1.75 6.84
CA SER A 90 1.92 -1.10 5.55
C SER A 90 2.48 -2.04 4.48
N ILE A 91 3.04 -3.22 4.84
CA ILE A 91 3.50 -4.22 3.87
C ILE A 91 2.33 -4.69 3.00
N ALA A 92 1.18 -4.99 3.62
CA ALA A 92 -0.02 -5.39 2.89
C ALA A 92 -0.61 -4.23 2.06
N ALA A 93 -0.53 -2.99 2.56
CA ALA A 93 -0.95 -1.81 1.81
C ALA A 93 -0.11 -1.61 0.53
N LEU A 94 1.22 -1.75 0.63
CA LEU A 94 2.14 -1.67 -0.51
C LEU A 94 1.92 -2.82 -1.50
N ALA A 95 1.73 -4.05 -1.00
CA ALA A 95 1.39 -5.21 -1.84
C ALA A 95 0.07 -4.98 -2.60
N TYR A 96 -0.95 -4.44 -1.94
CA TYR A 96 -2.21 -4.05 -2.58
C TYR A 96 -1.98 -3.04 -3.71
N LEU A 97 -1.18 -1.99 -3.48
CA LEU A 97 -0.88 -0.97 -4.50
C LEU A 97 -0.17 -1.54 -5.73
N LEU A 98 0.66 -2.58 -5.56
CA LEU A 98 1.31 -3.27 -6.69
C LEU A 98 0.33 -4.15 -7.49
N LEU A 99 -0.58 -4.83 -6.78
CA LEU A 99 -1.47 -5.83 -7.36
C LEU A 99 -2.79 -5.24 -7.87
N ARG A 100 -3.16 -4.03 -7.45
CA ARG A 100 -4.41 -3.39 -7.87
C ARG A 100 -4.41 -3.13 -9.38
N ARG A 101 -5.59 -3.28 -10.00
CA ARG A 101 -5.78 -2.92 -11.40
C ARG A 101 -5.99 -1.42 -11.48
N GLU A 102 -5.33 -0.80 -12.45
CA GLU A 102 -5.56 0.62 -12.74
C GLU A 102 -6.94 0.77 -13.39
N GLY A 103 -7.68 1.80 -12.96
CA GLY A 103 -9.06 1.99 -13.39
C GLY A 103 -9.21 2.40 -14.86
N PRO A 104 -10.45 2.45 -15.38
CA PRO A 104 -10.76 2.77 -16.78
C PRO A 104 -10.20 4.13 -17.24
N VAL A 105 -10.13 5.11 -16.35
CA VAL A 105 -9.64 6.48 -16.65
C VAL A 105 -8.18 6.45 -17.12
N THR A 106 -7.32 5.72 -16.41
CA THR A 106 -5.90 5.60 -16.80
C THR A 106 -5.72 4.75 -18.06
N ALA A 107 -6.64 3.82 -18.33
CA ALA A 107 -6.62 3.02 -19.55
C ALA A 107 -7.02 3.85 -20.79
N LEU A 108 -8.00 4.74 -20.65
CA LEU A 108 -8.41 5.67 -21.70
C LEU A 108 -7.33 6.71 -22.00
N GLU A 109 -6.73 7.33 -20.97
CA GLU A 109 -5.63 8.28 -21.15
C GLU A 109 -4.42 7.63 -21.84
N ARG A 110 -4.13 6.36 -21.54
CA ARG A 110 -3.09 5.59 -22.27
C ARG A 110 -3.49 5.25 -23.68
N ALA A 111 -4.76 4.90 -23.92
CA ALA A 111 -5.25 4.59 -25.26
C ALA A 111 -5.21 5.84 -26.15
N GLU A 112 -5.58 7.01 -25.61
CA GLU A 112 -5.47 8.31 -26.28
C GLU A 112 -4.00 8.70 -26.51
N SER A 113 -3.12 8.47 -25.54
CA SER A 113 -1.67 8.77 -25.67
C SER A 113 -0.91 7.79 -26.59
N ALA A 114 -1.47 6.61 -26.87
CA ALA A 114 -0.88 5.60 -27.75
C ALA A 114 -1.45 5.63 -29.19
N GLY A 115 -2.53 6.39 -29.40
CA GLY A 115 -3.23 6.51 -30.68
C GLY A 115 -2.96 7.81 -31.45
N GLY A 116 -2.13 8.72 -30.92
CA GLY A 116 -1.69 9.98 -31.56
C GLY A 116 -0.19 9.96 -31.86
#